data_AF-A0A7I0JT86-F1
#
_entry.id   AF-A0A7I0JT86-F1
#
_cell.length_a   1.000
_cell.length_b   1.000
_cell.length_c   1.000
_cell.angle_alpha   90.00
_cell.angle_beta   90.00
_cell.angle_gamma   90.00
#
_symmetry.space_group_name_H-M   'P 1'
#
loop_
_entity.id
_entity.type
_entity.pdbx_description
1 polymer ?
#
loop_
_entity_poly.entity_id
_entity_poly.type
_entity_poly.pdbx_seq_one_letter_code
_entity_poly.pdbx_strand_id
1 'polypeptide(L)'
;MTKKTDRASAPVRSRADIIDKVEVRVWRDEDARAGKSAHSFATMLTRAQWDELTTELDKLEKRLDLEARRRKLDAIYALERKWLAEDEAALAAMWA
;
A
#
# COMPACT_ATOMS: atom_id res chain seq x y z
N MET A 1 37.65 -0.51 52.44
CA MET A 1 36.49 -1.20 51.83
C MET A 1 36.11 -0.47 50.55
N THR A 2 36.54 -0.96 49.39
CA THR A 2 36.22 -0.37 48.08
C THR A 2 35.05 -1.14 47.47
N LYS A 3 33.88 -0.48 47.35
CA LYS A 3 32.70 -0.97 46.63
C LYS A 3 33.10 -1.26 45.17
N LYS A 4 33.12 -2.53 44.77
CA LYS A 4 33.14 -2.92 43.36
C LYS A 4 31.75 -2.66 42.80
N THR A 5 31.66 -1.73 41.86
CA THR A 5 30.47 -1.49 41.04
C THR A 5 30.27 -2.69 40.13
N ASP A 6 29.19 -3.44 40.35
CA ASP A 6 28.73 -4.49 39.45
C ASP A 6 28.44 -3.86 38.07
N ARG A 7 29.32 -4.16 37.11
CA ARG A 7 29.10 -3.81 35.71
C ARG A 7 28.06 -4.79 35.19
N ALA A 8 26.80 -4.35 35.15
CA ALA A 8 25.72 -5.08 34.50
C ALA A 8 26.16 -5.44 33.07
N SER A 9 26.36 -6.74 32.82
CA SER A 9 26.55 -7.25 31.46
C SER A 9 25.32 -6.90 30.65
N ALA A 10 25.48 -6.05 29.64
CA ALA A 10 24.45 -5.82 28.65
C ALA A 10 24.06 -7.18 28.05
N PRO A 11 22.76 -7.50 27.89
CA PRO A 11 22.35 -8.78 27.33
C PRO A 11 22.93 -8.91 25.92
N VAL A 12 23.75 -9.94 25.72
CA VAL A 12 24.36 -10.27 24.43
C VAL A 12 23.23 -10.69 23.50
N ARG A 13 22.79 -9.75 22.64
CA ARG A 13 21.80 -10.04 21.59
C ARG A 13 22.40 -11.09 20.64
N SER A 14 21.65 -12.15 20.37
CA SER A 14 22.06 -13.20 19.44
C SER A 14 22.40 -12.58 18.08
N ARG A 15 23.50 -13.03 17.47
CA ARG A 15 23.96 -12.55 16.15
C ARG A 15 22.93 -12.87 15.04
N ALA A 16 22.09 -13.88 15.24
CA ALA A 16 21.01 -14.25 14.32
C ALA A 16 19.91 -13.17 14.25
N ASP A 17 19.58 -12.54 15.38
CA ASP A 17 18.54 -11.48 15.45
C ASP A 17 18.92 -10.19 14.71
N ILE A 18 20.20 -10.07 14.32
CA ILE A 18 20.74 -8.92 13.58
C ILE A 18 20.73 -9.18 12.06
N ILE A 19 20.79 -10.44 11.63
CA ILE A 19 20.91 -10.81 10.21
C ILE A 19 19.54 -10.81 9.50
N ASP A 20 18.44 -11.06 10.21
CA ASP A 20 17.08 -11.17 9.64
C ASP A 20 16.27 -9.86 9.66
N LYS A 21 16.94 -8.72 9.48
CA LYS A 21 16.28 -7.40 9.43
C LYS A 21 16.37 -6.77 8.05
N VAL A 22 15.24 -6.26 7.57
CA VAL A 22 15.10 -5.58 6.29
C VAL A 22 15.03 -4.08 6.56
N GLU A 23 15.89 -3.31 5.91
CA GLU A 23 15.79 -1.85 5.92
C GLU A 23 14.79 -1.38 4.87
N VAL A 24 13.79 -0.63 5.29
CA VAL A 24 12.80 -0.01 4.41
C VAL A 24 13.07 1.48 4.36
N ARG A 25 13.31 2.01 3.16
CA ARG A 25 13.50 3.44 2.90
C ARG A 25 12.39 3.94 2.00
N VAL A 26 11.85 5.11 2.31
CA VAL A 26 10.82 5.80 1.54
C VAL A 26 11.36 7.15 1.09
N TRP A 27 11.29 7.39 -0.21
CA TRP A 27 11.72 8.63 -0.85
C TRP A 27 10.50 9.46 -1.24
N ARG A 28 10.61 10.78 -1.18
CA ARG A 28 9.69 11.66 -1.91
C ARG A 28 9.96 11.49 -3.40
N ASP A 29 8.89 11.53 -4.19
CA ASP A 29 8.95 11.31 -5.63
C ASP A 29 9.88 12.32 -6.34
N GLU A 30 9.93 13.55 -5.84
CA GLU A 30 10.84 14.62 -6.31
C GLU A 30 12.32 14.29 -6.05
N ASP A 31 12.62 13.70 -4.88
CA ASP A 31 13.99 13.37 -4.48
C ASP A 31 14.51 12.13 -5.21
N ALA A 32 13.64 11.14 -5.45
CA ALA A 32 13.97 9.93 -6.20
C ALA A 32 14.33 10.24 -7.67
N ARG A 33 13.60 11.15 -8.32
CA ARG A 33 13.88 11.59 -9.71
C ARG A 33 15.12 12.48 -9.81
N ALA A 34 15.42 13.26 -8.77
CA ALA A 34 16.55 14.18 -8.76
C ALA A 34 17.89 13.51 -8.40
N GLY A 35 17.92 12.20 -8.13
CA GLY A 35 19.11 11.50 -7.64
C GLY A 35 19.61 12.01 -6.27
N LYS A 36 18.73 12.71 -5.53
CA LYS A 36 19.04 13.28 -4.22
C LYS A 36 18.67 12.27 -3.13
N SER A 37 19.59 11.98 -2.22
CA SER A 37 19.41 10.98 -1.17
C SER A 37 18.73 11.52 0.09
N ALA A 38 17.77 12.44 -0.05
CA ALA A 38 16.98 12.91 1.09
C ALA A 38 15.81 11.94 1.31
N HIS A 39 16.07 10.85 2.06
CA HIS A 39 15.01 9.91 2.45
C HIS A 39 14.00 10.63 3.35
N SER A 40 12.70 10.41 3.12
CA SER A 40 11.64 10.95 3.97
C SER A 40 11.36 10.08 5.19
N PHE A 41 11.66 8.78 5.10
CA PHE A 41 11.50 7.84 6.20
C PHE A 41 12.42 6.63 5.98
N ALA A 42 13.05 6.16 7.06
CA ALA A 42 13.81 4.93 7.07
C ALA A 42 13.49 4.15 8.35
N THR A 43 13.18 2.87 8.22
CA THR A 43 12.89 1.99 9.36
C THR A 43 13.48 0.59 9.14
N MET A 44 13.72 -0.13 10.23
CA MET A 44 14.17 -1.51 10.21
C MET A 44 13.02 -2.43 10.62
N LEU A 45 12.66 -3.36 9.75
CA LEU A 45 11.65 -4.38 10.03
C LEU A 45 12.32 -5.74 10.21
N THR A 46 11.73 -6.62 11.01
CA THR A 46 12.11 -8.03 10.97
C THR A 46 11.59 -8.67 9.68
N ARG A 47 12.16 -9.81 9.30
CA ARG A 47 11.69 -10.55 8.12
C ARG A 47 10.19 -10.86 8.17
N ALA A 48 9.68 -11.30 9.32
CA ALA A 48 8.25 -11.56 9.50
C ALA A 48 7.37 -10.31 9.33
N GLN A 49 7.81 -9.16 9.86
CA GLN A 49 7.10 -7.89 9.70
C GLN A 49 7.09 -7.43 8.23
N TRP A 50 8.18 -7.68 7.49
CA TRP A 50 8.25 -7.41 6.06
C TRP A 50 7.31 -8.32 5.25
N ASP A 51 7.29 -9.62 5.55
CA ASP A 51 6.41 -10.58 4.87
C ASP A 51 4.92 -10.30 5.16
N GLU A 52 4.58 -9.86 6.37
CA GLU A 52 3.23 -9.39 6.72
C GLU A 52 2.86 -8.12 5.95
N LEU A 53 3.73 -7.11 5.93
CA LEU A 53 3.51 -5.85 5.23
C LEU A 53 3.29 -6.06 3.72
N THR A 54 4.10 -6.91 3.09
CA THR A 54 3.96 -7.22 1.66
C THR A 54 2.67 -7.98 1.35
N THR A 55 2.24 -8.86 2.25
CA THR A 55 0.94 -9.56 2.13
C THR A 55 -0.24 -8.60 2.24
N GLU A 56 -0.20 -7.65 3.19
CA GLU A 56 -1.26 -6.63 3.30
C GLU A 56 -1.28 -5.67 2.12
N LEU A 57 -0.11 -5.33 1.56
CA LEU A 57 -0.01 -4.52 0.36
C LEU A 57 -0.70 -5.21 -0.84
N ASP A 58 -0.42 -6.50 -1.09
CA ASP A 58 -1.04 -7.29 -2.16
C ASP A 58 -2.57 -7.36 -2.01
N LYS A 59 -3.08 -7.52 -0.78
CA LYS A 59 -4.52 -7.47 -0.51
C LYS A 59 -5.13 -6.11 -0.86
N LEU A 60 -4.46 -5.01 -0.50
CA LEU A 60 -4.92 -3.66 -0.80
C LEU A 60 -4.92 -3.38 -2.30
N GLU A 61 -3.88 -3.79 -3.02
CA GLU A 61 -3.80 -3.67 -4.49
C GLU A 61 -4.95 -4.42 -5.18
N LYS A 62 -5.21 -5.66 -4.77
CA LYS A 62 -6.35 -6.45 -5.28
C LYS A 62 -7.69 -5.77 -5.00
N ARG A 63 -7.88 -5.21 -3.80
CA ARG A 63 -9.11 -4.48 -3.45
C ARG A 63 -9.28 -3.23 -4.32
N LEU A 64 -8.21 -2.48 -4.55
CA LEU A 64 -8.22 -1.29 -5.40
C LEU A 64 -8.56 -1.65 -6.86
N ASP A 65 -7.97 -2.71 -7.40
CA ASP A 65 -8.27 -3.20 -8.75
C ASP A 65 -9.74 -3.62 -8.88
N LEU A 66 -10.27 -4.38 -7.92
CA LEU A 66 -11.69 -4.75 -7.88
C LEU A 66 -12.61 -3.53 -7.83
N GLU A 67 -12.26 -2.51 -7.03
CA GLU A 67 -13.03 -1.27 -6.94
C GLU A 67 -12.98 -0.47 -8.25
N ALA A 68 -11.81 -0.39 -8.89
CA ALA A 68 -11.66 0.26 -10.20
C ALA A 68 -12.50 -0.44 -11.29
N ARG A 69 -12.49 -1.77 -11.31
CA ARG A 69 -13.35 -2.57 -12.21
C ARG A 69 -14.82 -2.33 -11.94
N ARG A 70 -15.22 -2.26 -10.66
CA ARG A 70 -16.62 -1.97 -10.27
C ARG A 70 -17.06 -0.59 -10.78
N ARG A 71 -16.25 0.45 -10.59
CA ARG A 71 -16.56 1.80 -11.10
C ARG A 71 -16.71 1.83 -12.62
N LYS A 72 -15.92 1.06 -13.37
CA LYS A 72 -16.08 0.93 -14.83
C LYS A 72 -17.41 0.26 -15.21
N LEU A 73 -17.80 -0.81 -14.51
CA LEU A 73 -19.08 -1.47 -14.72
C LEU A 73 -20.25 -0.54 -14.40
N ASP A 74 -20.19 0.19 -13.29
CA ASP A 74 -21.22 1.15 -12.90
C ASP A 74 -21.40 2.25 -13.97
N ALA A 75 -20.30 2.71 -14.58
CA ALA A 75 -20.34 3.67 -15.68
C ALA A 75 -20.99 3.08 -16.95
N ILE A 76 -20.71 1.82 -17.28
CA ILE A 76 -21.35 1.12 -18.41
C ILE A 76 -22.86 0.99 -18.17
N TYR A 77 -23.27 0.56 -16.98
CA TYR A 77 -24.70 0.45 -16.64
C TYR A 77 -25.42 1.80 -16.61
N ALA A 78 -24.71 2.89 -16.31
CA ALA A 78 -25.29 4.23 -16.40
C ALA A 78 -25.51 4.64 -17.86
N LEU A 79 -24.58 4.29 -18.76
CA LEU A 79 -24.71 4.54 -20.20
C LEU A 79 -25.84 3.70 -20.81
N GLU A 80 -25.92 2.40 -20.50
CA GLU A 80 -26.99 1.53 -20.98
C GLU A 80 -28.38 2.04 -20.56
N ARG A 81 -28.53 2.48 -19.30
CA ARG A 81 -29.78 3.09 -18.82
C ARG A 81 -30.14 4.37 -19.57
N LYS A 82 -29.13 5.18 -19.92
CA LYS A 82 -29.35 6.40 -20.69
C LYS A 82 -29.82 6.08 -22.11
N TRP A 83 -29.17 5.14 -22.79
CA TRP A 83 -29.57 4.73 -24.15
C TRP A 83 -30.96 4.13 -24.19
N LEU A 84 -31.31 3.28 -23.22
CA LEU A 84 -32.66 2.73 -23.11
C LEU A 84 -33.72 3.83 -22.95
N ALA A 85 -33.44 4.84 -22.12
CA ALA A 85 -34.34 5.98 -21.94
C ALA A 85 -34.47 6.84 -23.22
N GLU A 86 -33.38 7.01 -23.97
CA GLU A 86 -33.37 7.72 -25.25
C GLU A 86 -34.19 6.95 -26.32
N ASP A 87 -34.04 5.64 -26.39
CA ASP A 87 -34.79 4.77 -27.30
C ASP A 87 -36.29 4.73 -26.95
N GLU A 88 -36.64 4.65 -25.67
CA GLU A 88 -38.03 4.73 -25.21
C GLU A 88 -38.67 6.08 -25.55
N ALA A 89 -37.93 7.18 -25.36
CA ALA A 89 -38.40 8.52 -25.71
C ALA A 89 -38.59 8.67 -27.22
N ALA A 90 -37.67 8.14 -28.03
CA ALA A 90 -37.77 8.14 -29.48
C ALA A 90 -38.97 7.33 -29.97
N LEU A 91 -39.21 6.14 -29.40
CA LEU A 91 -40.39 5.33 -29.68
C LEU A 91 -41.67 6.07 -29.33
N ALA A 92 -41.77 6.64 -28.12
CA ALA A 92 -42.95 7.40 -27.71
C ALA A 92 -43.25 8.59 -28.65
N ALA A 93 -42.22 9.26 -29.15
CA ALA A 93 -42.36 10.37 -30.09
C ALA A 93 -42.80 9.93 -31.51
N MET A 94 -42.53 8.69 -31.93
CA MET A 94 -42.97 8.16 -33.23
C MET A 94 -44.46 7.78 -33.26
N TRP A 95 -45.05 7.52 -32.10
CA TRP A 95 -46.46 7.11 -31.96
C TRP A 95 -47.38 8.25 -31.47
N ALA A 96 -46.83 9.46 -31.28
CA ALA A 96 -47.57 10.67 -30.89
C ALA A 96 -47.93 11.53 -32.13
#